data_AF-A0A5B9DUR1-F1
#
_entry.id   AF-A0A5B9DUR1-F1
#
_cell.length_a   1.000
_cell.length_b   1.000
_cell.length_c   1.000
_cell.angle_alpha   90.00
_cell.angle_beta   90.00
_cell.angle_gamma   90.00
#
_symmetry.space_group_name_H-M   'P 1'
#
loop_
_entity.id
_entity.type
_entity.pdbx_description
1 polymer ?
#
loop_
_entity_poly.entity_id
_entity_poly.type
_entity_poly.pdbx_seq_one_letter_code
_entity_poly.pdbx_strand_id
1 'polypeptide(L)'
;MDYKTPGQLIQALLAEKRWTQRVLAIVLNMDETGINKLVADKRSVDAQLALALEDVFHVPAEKFLEIQKSFDLAKARITTMPDPGRATRARLYGDLPVAEMIKRGWITAESVRDTSQVEGELVRFFGVNRVDDIEILPHAAKKTEVSHDATPAQLAWLYRVKQIAQDMLVPAYSPANLRAALPKLKARMTSAEGAADVPRIMHESGVRFVLVETLSSAKIDGVCFWLEGRAPVIGMSLRFDRIDNFWFVLRHEIEHVLQGHGQKGAMLDAELEKDRAGTGPGIAEEERVANQAAQEFCVPSNLMDAFVARKAPFFSERDLVGFARVVKVHPGIIAGQLQRRTGRYDRFRDHLAKVRETISPNAMKDGWGDVAPVDF
;
A
#
# COMPACT_ATOMS: atom_id res chain seq x y z
N MET A 1 -28.59 0.56 -48.83
CA MET A 1 -27.68 1.73 -48.76
C MET A 1 -27.13 1.79 -47.36
N ASP A 2 -25.80 1.92 -47.24
CA ASP A 2 -25.14 2.01 -45.93
C ASP A 2 -25.02 3.50 -45.57
N TYR A 3 -25.90 3.98 -44.68
CA TYR A 3 -25.96 5.39 -44.30
C TYR A 3 -24.91 5.68 -43.23
N LYS A 4 -24.15 6.78 -43.40
CA LYS A 4 -23.03 7.11 -42.48
C LYS A 4 -23.43 8.10 -41.39
N THR A 5 -24.54 8.83 -41.58
CA THR A 5 -25.05 9.78 -40.59
C THR A 5 -26.56 9.65 -40.41
N PRO A 6 -27.11 10.04 -39.24
CA PRO A 6 -28.54 10.02 -39.00
C PRO A 6 -29.30 10.92 -39.97
N GLY A 7 -28.75 12.08 -40.31
CA GLY A 7 -29.34 12.99 -41.30
C GLY A 7 -29.48 12.37 -42.68
N GLN A 8 -28.47 11.61 -43.14
CA GLN A 8 -28.55 10.87 -44.41
C GLN A 8 -29.66 9.81 -44.41
N LEU A 9 -29.81 9.06 -43.31
CA LEU A 9 -30.88 8.07 -43.17
C LEU A 9 -32.26 8.75 -43.17
N ILE A 10 -32.43 9.80 -42.37
CA ILE A 10 -33.70 10.56 -42.30
C ILE A 10 -34.03 11.16 -43.67
N GLN A 11 -33.06 11.74 -44.37
CA GLN A 11 -33.27 12.31 -45.71
C GLN A 11 -33.70 11.25 -46.73
N ALA A 12 -33.12 10.05 -46.68
CA ALA A 12 -33.50 8.94 -47.55
C ALA A 12 -34.93 8.45 -47.27
N LEU A 13 -35.30 8.32 -46.00
CA LEU A 13 -36.65 7.91 -45.60
C LEU A 13 -37.71 8.94 -45.97
N LEU A 14 -37.38 10.24 -45.89
CA LEU A 14 -38.23 11.31 -46.40
C LEU A 14 -38.44 11.21 -47.91
N ALA A 15 -37.38 10.92 -48.67
CA ALA A 15 -37.48 10.76 -50.12
C ALA A 15 -38.35 9.54 -50.50
N GLU A 16 -38.23 8.42 -49.78
CA GLU A 16 -39.04 7.22 -49.99
C GLU A 16 -40.54 7.47 -49.79
N LYS A 17 -40.92 8.21 -48.74
CA LYS A 17 -42.31 8.62 -48.50
C LYS A 17 -42.76 9.85 -49.29
N ARG A 18 -41.87 10.47 -50.08
CA ARG A 18 -42.07 11.77 -50.77
C ARG A 18 -42.46 12.90 -49.81
N TRP A 19 -41.93 12.87 -48.60
CA TRP A 19 -42.19 13.87 -47.58
C TRP A 19 -41.15 14.99 -47.60
N THR A 20 -41.58 16.20 -47.28
CA THR A 20 -40.68 17.33 -47.00
C THR A 20 -40.32 17.37 -45.52
N GLN A 21 -39.23 18.05 -45.17
CA GLN A 21 -38.83 18.25 -43.77
C GLN A 21 -39.91 18.98 -42.95
N ARG A 22 -40.70 19.84 -43.61
CA ARG A 22 -41.89 20.49 -43.02
C ARG A 22 -42.99 19.50 -42.66
N VAL A 23 -43.24 18.50 -43.51
CA VAL A 23 -44.23 17.45 -43.20
C VAL A 23 -43.77 16.63 -42.01
N LEU A 24 -42.49 16.26 -41.94
CA LEU A 24 -41.94 15.54 -40.79
C LEU A 24 -42.03 16.35 -39.50
N ALA A 25 -41.76 17.66 -39.57
CA ALA A 25 -41.88 18.56 -38.42
C ALA A 25 -43.31 18.54 -37.84
N ILE A 26 -44.33 18.61 -38.71
CA ILE A 26 -45.73 18.52 -38.30
C ILE A 26 -46.04 17.15 -37.68
N VAL A 27 -45.59 16.05 -38.31
CA VAL A 27 -45.89 14.68 -37.86
C VAL A 27 -45.25 14.38 -36.50
N LEU A 28 -44.01 14.81 -36.29
CA LEU A 28 -43.31 14.63 -35.02
C LEU A 28 -43.68 15.69 -33.98
N ASN A 29 -44.54 16.65 -34.32
CA ASN A 29 -44.87 17.81 -33.49
C ASN A 29 -43.62 18.58 -33.03
N MET A 30 -42.70 18.82 -33.97
CA MET A 30 -41.44 19.52 -33.79
C MET A 30 -41.38 20.77 -34.67
N ASP A 31 -40.50 21.72 -34.32
CA ASP A 31 -40.25 22.87 -35.17
C ASP A 31 -39.40 22.50 -36.40
N GLU A 32 -39.64 23.18 -37.53
CA GLU A 32 -38.89 22.95 -38.78
C GLU A 32 -37.38 23.17 -38.60
N THR A 33 -36.97 24.08 -37.72
CA THR A 33 -35.55 24.34 -37.46
C THR A 33 -34.89 23.14 -36.78
N GLY A 34 -35.60 22.46 -35.88
CA GLY A 34 -35.20 21.22 -35.24
C GLY A 34 -34.97 20.09 -36.25
N ILE A 35 -35.90 19.90 -37.20
CA ILE A 35 -35.77 18.91 -38.28
C ILE A 35 -34.63 19.26 -39.24
N ASN A 36 -34.52 20.52 -39.65
CA ASN A 36 -33.41 20.98 -40.51
C ASN A 36 -32.04 20.72 -39.87
N LYS A 37 -31.92 20.92 -38.56
CA LYS A 37 -30.69 20.60 -37.81
C LYS A 37 -30.43 19.10 -37.71
N LEU A 38 -31.46 18.26 -37.61
CA LEU A 38 -31.32 16.80 -37.60
C LEU A 38 -30.82 16.29 -38.96
N VAL A 39 -31.43 16.74 -40.05
CA VAL A 39 -31.03 16.35 -41.42
C VAL A 39 -29.63 16.86 -41.75
N ALA A 40 -29.23 18.01 -41.22
CA ALA A 40 -27.90 18.57 -41.38
C ALA A 40 -26.85 18.01 -40.40
N ASP A 41 -27.17 16.97 -39.61
CA ASP A 41 -26.28 16.38 -38.59
C ASP A 41 -25.77 17.39 -37.52
N LYS A 42 -26.52 18.48 -37.31
CA LYS A 42 -26.25 19.53 -36.31
C LYS A 42 -27.01 19.32 -35.01
N ARG A 43 -27.98 18.43 -34.99
CA ARG A 43 -28.70 17.95 -33.80
C ARG A 43 -28.60 16.43 -33.77
N SER A 44 -28.28 15.88 -32.61
CA SER A 44 -28.22 14.42 -32.41
C SER A 44 -29.61 13.82 -32.29
N VAL A 45 -29.75 12.58 -32.73
CA VAL A 45 -30.91 11.72 -32.46
C VAL A 45 -30.74 11.05 -31.10
N ASP A 46 -31.55 11.45 -30.12
CA ASP A 46 -31.66 10.76 -28.84
C ASP A 46 -32.69 9.62 -28.90
N ALA A 47 -32.81 8.86 -27.80
CA ALA A 47 -33.70 7.69 -27.75
C ALA A 47 -35.18 8.04 -27.95
N GLN A 48 -35.65 9.18 -27.44
CA GLN A 48 -37.04 9.61 -27.59
C GLN A 48 -37.35 9.94 -29.05
N LEU A 49 -36.44 10.65 -29.71
CA LEU A 49 -36.58 10.97 -31.11
C LEU A 49 -36.46 9.72 -32.01
N ALA A 50 -35.60 8.77 -31.67
CA ALA A 50 -35.49 7.51 -32.40
C ALA A 50 -36.79 6.70 -32.39
N LEU A 51 -37.48 6.62 -31.25
CA LEU A 51 -38.79 5.98 -31.13
C LEU A 51 -39.86 6.71 -31.96
N ALA A 52 -39.88 8.04 -31.90
CA ALA A 52 -40.83 8.83 -32.70
C ALA A 52 -40.58 8.66 -34.22
N LEU A 53 -39.32 8.49 -34.64
CA LEU A 53 -38.97 8.18 -36.03
C LEU A 53 -39.36 6.74 -36.41
N GLU A 54 -39.28 5.78 -35.48
CA GLU A 54 -39.74 4.41 -35.69
C GLU A 54 -41.25 4.34 -35.92
N ASP A 55 -42.04 5.04 -35.10
CA ASP A 55 -43.51 5.11 -35.24
C ASP A 55 -43.93 5.57 -36.65
N VAL A 56 -43.14 6.46 -37.25
CA VAL A 56 -43.44 7.13 -38.52
C VAL A 56 -42.87 6.39 -39.73
N PHE A 57 -41.64 5.91 -39.63
CA PHE A 57 -40.90 5.30 -40.73
C PHE A 57 -40.89 3.77 -40.70
N HIS A 58 -41.33 3.15 -39.60
CA HIS A 58 -41.26 1.70 -39.36
C HIS A 58 -39.83 1.15 -39.53
N VAL A 59 -38.85 2.00 -39.26
CA VAL A 59 -37.44 1.64 -39.16
C VAL A 59 -37.10 1.55 -37.67
N PRO A 60 -36.54 0.43 -37.18
CA PRO A 60 -36.25 0.27 -35.77
C PRO A 60 -35.42 1.43 -35.19
N ALA A 61 -35.80 1.92 -34.01
CA ALA A 61 -35.12 3.01 -33.31
C ALA A 61 -33.62 2.72 -33.11
N GLU A 62 -33.25 1.45 -32.87
CA GLU A 62 -31.87 1.00 -32.73
C GLU A 62 -31.02 1.41 -33.92
N LYS A 63 -31.56 1.34 -35.15
CA LYS A 63 -30.81 1.67 -36.35
C LYS A 63 -30.40 3.15 -36.37
N PHE A 64 -31.28 4.04 -35.94
CA PHE A 64 -30.95 5.47 -35.84
C PHE A 64 -29.88 5.71 -34.77
N LEU A 65 -29.98 5.04 -33.62
CA LEU A 65 -29.02 5.17 -32.52
C LEU A 65 -27.66 4.55 -32.87
N GLU A 66 -27.61 3.45 -33.61
CA GLU A 66 -26.36 2.83 -34.08
C GLU A 66 -25.59 3.75 -35.02
N ILE A 67 -26.30 4.40 -35.95
CA ILE A 67 -25.70 5.36 -36.87
C ILE A 67 -25.28 6.63 -36.12
N GLN A 68 -26.11 7.14 -35.19
CA GLN A 68 -25.76 8.28 -34.35
C GLN A 68 -24.50 8.01 -33.52
N LYS A 69 -24.44 6.86 -32.85
CA LYS A 69 -23.27 6.41 -32.09
C LYS A 69 -22.02 6.37 -32.97
N SER A 70 -22.12 5.79 -34.16
CA SER A 70 -21.00 5.67 -35.09
C SER A 70 -20.51 7.03 -35.58
N PHE A 71 -21.44 7.93 -35.91
CA PHE A 71 -21.15 9.29 -36.34
C PHE A 71 -20.50 10.12 -35.22
N ASP A 72 -21.06 10.10 -34.01
CA ASP A 72 -20.55 10.83 -32.86
C ASP A 72 -19.14 10.36 -32.47
N LEU A 73 -18.90 9.05 -32.45
CA LEU A 73 -17.57 8.50 -32.19
C LEU A 73 -16.56 8.89 -33.27
N ALA A 74 -16.95 8.89 -34.54
CA ALA A 74 -16.08 9.34 -35.63
C ALA A 74 -15.71 10.82 -35.49
N LYS A 75 -16.70 11.68 -35.20
CA LYS A 75 -16.48 13.11 -34.94
C LYS A 75 -15.62 13.36 -33.71
N ALA A 76 -15.85 12.61 -32.64
CA ALA A 76 -15.06 12.69 -31.41
C ALA A 76 -13.61 12.28 -31.64
N ARG A 77 -13.36 11.21 -32.43
CA ARG A 77 -11.99 10.76 -32.76
C ARG A 77 -11.17 11.79 -33.57
N ILE A 78 -11.83 12.66 -34.34
CA ILE A 78 -11.15 13.73 -35.10
C ILE A 78 -10.79 14.91 -34.19
N THR A 79 -11.62 15.20 -33.19
CA THR A 79 -11.51 16.39 -32.34
C THR A 79 -10.81 16.13 -31.01
N THR A 80 -10.84 14.90 -30.53
CA THR A 80 -10.25 14.49 -29.26
C THR A 80 -8.85 13.96 -29.51
N MET A 81 -7.84 14.67 -29.02
CA MET A 81 -6.50 14.10 -28.91
C MET A 81 -6.52 13.02 -27.82
N PRO A 82 -6.02 11.79 -28.11
CA PRO A 82 -5.77 10.81 -27.07
C PRO A 82 -4.88 11.42 -26.00
N ASP A 83 -5.25 11.23 -24.74
CA ASP A 83 -4.47 11.66 -23.58
C ASP A 83 -3.61 10.46 -23.14
N PRO A 84 -2.35 10.38 -23.59
CA PRO A 84 -1.50 9.21 -23.35
C PRO A 84 -1.23 9.01 -21.84
N GLY A 85 -1.31 10.07 -21.04
CA GLY A 85 -1.09 10.02 -19.59
C GLY A 85 -2.31 9.53 -18.79
N ARG A 86 -3.49 9.37 -19.40
CA ARG A 86 -4.72 9.01 -18.68
C ARG A 86 -4.63 7.65 -18.00
N ALA A 87 -4.05 6.66 -18.68
CA ALA A 87 -3.88 5.32 -18.13
C ALA A 87 -2.85 5.32 -16.98
N THR A 88 -1.77 6.10 -17.12
CA THR A 88 -0.75 6.28 -16.08
C THR A 88 -1.36 6.94 -14.85
N ARG A 89 -2.07 8.05 -14.99
CA ARG A 89 -2.77 8.72 -13.87
C ARG A 89 -3.80 7.80 -13.20
N ALA A 90 -4.59 7.06 -13.98
CA ALA A 90 -5.57 6.13 -13.40
C ALA A 90 -4.92 5.10 -12.45
N ARG A 91 -3.72 4.61 -12.78
CA ARG A 91 -2.95 3.72 -11.90
C ARG A 91 -2.33 4.45 -10.72
N LEU A 92 -1.66 5.58 -10.93
CA LEU A 92 -1.05 6.33 -9.83
C LEU A 92 -2.10 6.73 -8.78
N TYR A 93 -3.17 7.38 -9.19
CA TYR A 93 -4.19 7.87 -8.25
C TYR A 93 -5.14 6.77 -7.78
N GLY A 94 -5.26 5.67 -8.53
CA GLY A 94 -6.08 4.52 -8.14
C GLY A 94 -5.38 3.58 -7.15
N ASP A 95 -4.07 3.42 -7.30
CA ASP A 95 -3.30 2.40 -6.59
C ASP A 95 -2.44 3.00 -5.46
N LEU A 96 -1.78 4.15 -5.67
CA LEU A 96 -0.99 4.81 -4.62
C LEU A 96 -1.87 5.56 -3.63
N PRO A 97 -1.50 5.58 -2.33
CA PRO A 97 -2.20 6.34 -1.31
C PRO A 97 -1.81 7.84 -1.34
N VAL A 98 -1.89 8.49 -2.51
CA VAL A 98 -1.44 9.87 -2.75
C VAL A 98 -2.03 10.87 -1.75
N ALA A 99 -3.33 10.76 -1.44
CA ALA A 99 -3.98 11.65 -0.47
C ALA A 99 -3.35 11.56 0.93
N GLU A 100 -3.01 10.34 1.36
CA GLU A 100 -2.34 10.13 2.64
C GLU A 100 -0.88 10.59 2.57
N MET A 101 -0.18 10.36 1.45
CA MET A 101 1.19 10.88 1.24
C MET A 101 1.26 12.41 1.36
N ILE A 102 0.28 13.13 0.79
CA ILE A 102 0.17 14.60 0.94
C ILE A 102 -0.07 14.96 2.40
N LYS A 103 -1.06 14.32 3.04
CA LYS A 103 -1.43 14.57 4.44
C LYS A 103 -0.26 14.31 5.41
N ARG A 104 0.57 13.34 5.09
CA ARG A 104 1.78 12.95 5.85
C ARG A 104 2.99 13.86 5.56
N GLY A 105 2.88 14.77 4.60
CA GLY A 105 3.99 15.63 4.18
C GLY A 105 5.10 14.88 3.42
N TRP A 106 4.83 13.68 2.89
CA TRP A 106 5.81 12.94 2.09
C TRP A 106 5.99 13.53 0.69
N ILE A 107 4.91 14.11 0.16
CA ILE A 107 4.89 14.87 -1.09
C ILE A 107 4.24 16.23 -0.87
N THR A 108 4.78 17.25 -1.51
CA THR A 108 4.34 18.64 -1.35
C THR A 108 3.34 19.01 -2.44
N ALA A 109 2.04 18.91 -2.14
CA ALA A 109 0.99 19.38 -3.04
C ALA A 109 -0.22 19.94 -2.27
N GLU A 110 -0.88 20.96 -2.81
CA GLU A 110 -2.08 21.55 -2.17
C GLU A 110 -3.26 20.57 -2.16
N SER A 111 -3.39 19.77 -3.23
CA SER A 111 -4.41 18.74 -3.31
C SER A 111 -4.06 17.67 -4.35
N VAL A 112 -4.75 16.53 -4.28
CA VAL A 112 -4.67 15.45 -5.28
C VAL A 112 -5.04 15.93 -6.69
N ARG A 113 -5.75 17.06 -6.81
CA ARG A 113 -6.15 17.65 -8.11
C ARG A 113 -5.03 18.42 -8.79
N ASP A 114 -3.97 18.80 -8.08
CA ASP A 114 -2.79 19.38 -8.71
C ASP A 114 -1.94 18.26 -9.34
N THR A 115 -2.39 17.78 -10.49
CA THR A 115 -1.79 16.59 -11.10
C THR A 115 -0.35 16.81 -11.50
N SER A 116 0.01 18.02 -11.92
CA SER A 116 1.37 18.33 -12.37
C SER A 116 2.34 18.37 -11.19
N GLN A 117 1.96 18.99 -10.07
CA GLN A 117 2.78 19.02 -8.87
C GLN A 117 2.91 17.63 -8.24
N VAL A 118 1.80 16.89 -8.13
CA VAL A 118 1.81 15.53 -7.59
C VAL A 118 2.69 14.61 -8.43
N GLU A 119 2.58 14.63 -9.76
CA GLU A 119 3.43 13.82 -10.64
C GLU A 119 4.92 14.14 -10.45
N GLY A 120 5.29 15.42 -10.38
CA GLY A 120 6.67 15.85 -10.11
C GLY A 120 7.18 15.39 -8.74
N GLU A 121 6.37 15.53 -7.71
CA GLU A 121 6.71 15.09 -6.36
C GLU A 121 6.78 13.56 -6.22
N LEU A 122 5.97 12.80 -6.96
CA LEU A 122 6.06 11.34 -6.99
C LEU A 122 7.35 10.88 -7.67
N VAL A 123 7.73 11.51 -8.78
CA VAL A 123 9.02 11.26 -9.46
C VAL A 123 10.19 11.52 -8.50
N ARG A 124 10.14 12.64 -7.78
CA ARG A 124 11.10 12.96 -6.71
C ARG A 124 11.09 11.93 -5.60
N PHE A 125 9.92 11.58 -5.09
CA PHE A 125 9.75 10.66 -3.95
C PHE A 125 10.31 9.26 -4.24
N PHE A 126 10.01 8.72 -5.43
CA PHE A 126 10.51 7.42 -5.86
C PHE A 126 11.93 7.47 -6.46
N GLY A 127 12.53 8.65 -6.61
CA GLY A 127 13.87 8.81 -7.16
C GLY A 127 14.01 8.32 -8.60
N VAL A 128 12.96 8.48 -9.40
CA VAL A 128 12.92 8.09 -10.82
C VAL A 128 13.00 9.31 -11.72
N ASN A 129 13.21 9.13 -13.04
CA ASN A 129 13.26 10.24 -14.00
C ASN A 129 11.88 10.58 -14.58
N ARG A 130 10.99 9.59 -14.63
CA ARG A 130 9.65 9.72 -15.19
C ARG A 130 8.64 8.98 -14.33
N VAL A 131 7.42 9.48 -14.34
CA VAL A 131 6.29 8.86 -13.65
C VAL A 131 6.07 7.42 -14.11
N ASP A 132 6.28 7.14 -15.41
CA ASP A 132 6.16 5.81 -16.01
C ASP A 132 7.18 4.78 -15.48
N ASP A 133 8.27 5.25 -14.85
CA ASP A 133 9.34 4.43 -14.28
C ASP A 133 9.08 4.06 -12.80
N ILE A 134 8.00 4.57 -12.20
CA ILE A 134 7.60 4.20 -10.83
C ILE A 134 7.26 2.70 -10.83
N GLU A 135 7.92 1.98 -9.92
CA GLU A 135 7.92 0.51 -9.81
C GLU A 135 6.54 -0.16 -9.82
N ILE A 136 5.50 0.55 -9.37
CA ILE A 136 4.11 0.09 -9.32
C ILE A 136 3.52 -0.09 -10.74
N LEU A 137 4.11 0.54 -11.74
CA LEU A 137 3.62 0.47 -13.12
C LEU A 137 4.16 -0.79 -13.84
N PRO A 138 3.35 -1.50 -14.64
CA PRO A 138 3.72 -2.78 -15.26
C PRO A 138 4.97 -2.76 -16.16
N HIS A 139 5.34 -1.59 -16.69
CA HIS A 139 6.55 -1.43 -17.50
C HIS A 139 7.81 -1.34 -16.63
N ALA A 140 7.69 -0.85 -15.40
CA ALA A 140 8.77 -0.70 -14.42
C ALA A 140 8.93 -1.93 -13.51
N ALA A 141 7.83 -2.61 -13.17
CA ALA A 141 7.80 -3.81 -12.32
C ALA A 141 8.67 -4.99 -12.83
N LYS A 142 9.01 -5.01 -14.12
CA LYS A 142 9.94 -6.01 -14.70
C LYS A 142 11.41 -5.80 -14.31
N LYS A 143 11.75 -4.71 -13.62
CA LYS A 143 13.14 -4.31 -13.33
C LYS A 143 13.52 -4.42 -11.85
N THR A 144 12.63 -4.83 -10.96
CA THR A 144 12.88 -4.80 -9.52
C THR A 144 12.95 -6.17 -8.87
N GLU A 145 13.90 -6.28 -7.94
CA GLU A 145 14.21 -7.47 -7.16
C GLU A 145 13.56 -7.40 -5.76
N VAL A 146 12.33 -6.92 -5.60
CA VAL A 146 11.64 -7.06 -4.29
C VAL A 146 11.22 -8.54 -4.14
N SER A 147 11.48 -9.17 -2.99
CA SER A 147 11.28 -10.62 -2.83
C SER A 147 9.82 -11.07 -2.92
N HIS A 148 8.86 -10.13 -2.91
CA HIS A 148 7.42 -10.37 -3.00
C HIS A 148 6.67 -9.23 -3.73
N ASP A 149 5.46 -9.53 -4.24
CA ASP A 149 4.52 -8.56 -4.85
C ASP A 149 4.05 -7.52 -3.81
N ALA A 150 4.89 -6.52 -3.53
CA ALA A 150 4.56 -5.44 -2.61
C ALA A 150 3.43 -4.57 -3.16
N THR A 151 2.44 -4.28 -2.33
CA THR A 151 1.36 -3.37 -2.70
C THR A 151 1.90 -1.94 -2.87
N PRO A 152 1.24 -1.09 -3.67
CA PRO A 152 1.61 0.33 -3.83
C PRO A 152 1.79 1.08 -2.51
N ALA A 153 0.93 0.82 -1.51
CA ALA A 153 1.06 1.43 -0.19
C ALA A 153 2.28 0.92 0.58
N GLN A 154 2.62 -0.35 0.43
CA GLN A 154 3.83 -0.92 1.04
C GLN A 154 5.09 -0.34 0.40
N LEU A 155 5.09 -0.19 -0.93
CA LEU A 155 6.18 0.47 -1.65
C LEU A 155 6.33 1.93 -1.23
N ALA A 156 5.23 2.70 -1.15
CA ALA A 156 5.29 4.08 -0.68
C ALA A 156 5.90 4.17 0.73
N TRP A 157 5.48 3.29 1.65
CA TRP A 157 6.03 3.24 3.01
C TRP A 157 7.52 2.85 3.02
N LEU A 158 7.93 1.86 2.22
CA LEU A 158 9.33 1.45 2.07
C LEU A 158 10.21 2.60 1.56
N TYR A 159 9.77 3.32 0.53
CA TYR A 159 10.51 4.46 0.00
C TYR A 159 10.64 5.59 1.04
N ARG A 160 9.62 5.80 1.89
CA ARG A 160 9.75 6.76 2.99
C ARG A 160 10.82 6.32 4.00
N VAL A 161 10.82 5.05 4.41
CA VAL A 161 11.87 4.50 5.28
C VAL A 161 13.25 4.67 4.63
N LYS A 162 13.36 4.40 3.33
CA LYS A 162 14.60 4.55 2.55
C LYS A 162 15.13 5.97 2.58
N GLN A 163 14.30 6.97 2.30
CA GLN A 163 14.69 8.38 2.33
C GLN A 163 15.24 8.78 3.71
N ILE A 164 14.49 8.48 4.77
CA ILE A 164 14.92 8.80 6.14
C ILE A 164 16.24 8.11 6.48
N ALA A 165 16.39 6.84 6.10
CA ALA A 165 17.60 6.08 6.37
C ALA A 165 18.82 6.59 5.59
N GLN A 166 18.64 7.12 4.37
CA GLN A 166 19.74 7.66 3.56
C GLN A 166 20.44 8.84 4.25
N ASP A 167 19.68 9.68 4.95
CA ASP A 167 20.21 10.86 5.64
C ASP A 167 20.79 10.55 7.03
N MET A 168 20.59 9.32 7.52
CA MET A 168 21.12 8.91 8.82
C MET A 168 22.63 8.68 8.77
N LEU A 169 23.34 9.43 9.62
CA LEU A 169 24.74 9.19 9.96
C LEU A 169 24.82 8.08 11.01
N VAL A 170 25.37 6.93 10.61
CA VAL A 170 25.67 5.80 11.50
C VAL A 170 27.08 5.26 11.22
N PRO A 171 27.75 4.64 12.21
CA PRO A 171 28.99 3.90 11.99
C PRO A 171 28.85 2.80 10.92
N ALA A 172 29.98 2.32 10.42
CA ALA A 172 29.99 1.18 9.51
C ALA A 172 29.41 -0.07 10.19
N TYR A 173 28.57 -0.80 9.45
CA TYR A 173 27.94 -2.02 9.95
C TYR A 173 28.99 -3.09 10.30
N SER A 174 28.81 -3.72 11.45
CA SER A 174 29.59 -4.85 11.90
C SER A 174 28.67 -5.98 12.36
N PRO A 175 28.66 -7.14 11.67
CA PRO A 175 27.92 -8.32 12.13
C PRO A 175 28.33 -8.75 13.54
N ALA A 176 29.60 -8.58 13.90
CA ALA A 176 30.10 -8.90 15.23
C ALA A 176 29.50 -7.96 16.29
N ASN A 177 29.41 -6.65 15.99
CA ASN A 177 28.77 -5.69 16.90
C ASN A 177 27.28 -5.96 17.05
N LEU A 178 26.58 -6.27 15.96
CA LEU A 178 25.15 -6.61 16.02
C LEU A 178 24.89 -7.89 16.81
N ARG A 179 25.73 -8.93 16.67
CA ARG A 179 25.64 -10.13 17.52
C ARG A 179 25.92 -9.80 18.99
N ALA A 180 26.90 -8.93 19.26
CA ALA A 180 27.20 -8.45 20.62
C ALA A 180 26.12 -7.51 21.19
N ALA A 181 25.26 -6.94 20.35
CA ALA A 181 24.11 -6.16 20.76
C ALA A 181 22.93 -7.02 21.25
N LEU A 182 22.78 -8.26 20.76
CA LEU A 182 21.67 -9.14 21.15
C LEU A 182 21.55 -9.34 22.68
N PRO A 183 22.61 -9.63 23.45
CA PRO A 183 22.53 -9.70 24.91
C PRO A 183 22.15 -8.36 25.56
N LYS A 184 22.62 -7.23 25.01
CA LYS A 184 22.26 -5.88 25.49
C LYS A 184 20.76 -5.63 25.32
N LEU A 185 20.21 -5.95 24.15
CA LEU A 185 18.78 -5.88 23.85
C LEU A 185 17.97 -6.81 24.77
N LYS A 186 18.41 -8.06 24.95
CA LYS A 186 17.74 -9.03 25.82
C LYS A 186 17.60 -8.51 27.25
N ALA A 187 18.61 -7.82 27.77
CA ALA A 187 18.57 -7.22 29.11
C ALA A 187 17.53 -6.09 29.25
N ARG A 188 17.11 -5.47 28.13
CA ARG A 188 16.09 -4.40 28.11
C ARG A 188 14.66 -4.89 28.00
N MET A 189 14.45 -6.16 27.67
CA MET A 189 13.13 -6.76 27.53
C MET A 189 12.36 -6.88 28.85
N THR A 190 12.94 -6.52 29.99
CA THR A 190 12.34 -6.64 31.33
C THR A 190 11.30 -5.54 31.64
N SER A 191 11.30 -4.44 30.89
CA SER A 191 10.44 -3.28 31.08
C SER A 191 10.07 -2.63 29.73
N ALA A 192 9.02 -1.82 29.69
CA ALA A 192 8.69 -1.05 28.49
C ALA A 192 9.72 0.05 28.25
N GLU A 193 10.19 0.69 29.32
CA GLU A 193 11.23 1.73 29.37
C GLU A 193 12.52 1.28 28.70
N GLY A 194 12.85 -0.01 28.80
CA GLY A 194 14.02 -0.59 28.13
C GLY A 194 14.03 -0.43 26.61
N ALA A 195 12.86 -0.28 25.96
CA ALA A 195 12.79 -0.04 24.51
C ALA A 195 13.45 1.29 24.09
N ALA A 196 13.57 2.26 25.01
CA ALA A 196 14.23 3.55 24.76
C ALA A 196 15.71 3.40 24.34
N ASP A 197 16.38 2.32 24.75
CA ASP A 197 17.79 2.06 24.44
C ASP A 197 18.00 1.44 23.05
N VAL A 198 16.95 0.92 22.42
CA VAL A 198 17.05 0.20 21.14
C VAL A 198 17.70 1.05 20.04
N PRO A 199 17.25 2.29 19.76
CA PRO A 199 17.82 3.08 18.67
C PRO A 199 19.33 3.27 18.80
N ARG A 200 19.82 3.55 20.02
CA ARG A 200 21.25 3.71 20.31
C ARG A 200 22.02 2.40 20.10
N ILE A 201 21.51 1.27 20.59
CA ILE A 201 22.16 -0.03 20.43
C ILE A 201 22.27 -0.43 18.95
N MET A 202 21.23 -0.15 18.16
CA MET A 202 21.22 -0.40 16.71
C MET A 202 22.22 0.53 15.99
N HIS A 203 22.25 1.81 16.35
CA HIS A 203 23.21 2.78 15.83
C HIS A 203 24.66 2.35 16.10
N GLU A 204 24.99 1.96 17.34
CA GLU A 204 26.34 1.45 17.70
C GLU A 204 26.78 0.22 16.89
N SER A 205 25.81 -0.53 16.35
CA SER A 205 26.04 -1.70 15.50
C SER A 205 26.17 -1.36 14.01
N GLY A 206 25.98 -0.08 13.65
CA GLY A 206 25.95 0.41 12.27
C GLY A 206 24.66 0.06 11.51
N VAL A 207 23.56 -0.20 12.23
CA VAL A 207 22.24 -0.43 11.64
C VAL A 207 21.41 0.85 11.73
N ARG A 208 20.84 1.27 10.60
CA ARG A 208 19.91 2.41 10.55
C ARG A 208 18.53 1.95 11.01
N PHE A 209 18.12 2.40 12.18
CA PHE A 209 16.82 2.05 12.76
C PHE A 209 15.84 3.21 12.63
N VAL A 210 14.71 2.98 11.96
CA VAL A 210 13.71 4.01 11.66
C VAL A 210 12.32 3.53 12.08
N LEU A 211 11.52 4.45 12.63
CA LEU A 211 10.10 4.22 12.89
C LEU A 211 9.26 5.01 11.88
N VAL A 212 8.41 4.34 11.11
CA VAL A 212 7.50 5.03 10.20
C VAL A 212 6.10 4.50 10.42
N GLU A 213 5.17 5.33 10.89
CA GLU A 213 3.79 4.89 11.12
C GLU A 213 3.20 4.25 9.85
N THR A 214 2.55 3.09 10.02
CA THR A 214 1.95 2.37 8.88
C THR A 214 0.92 3.22 8.15
N LEU A 215 0.89 3.10 6.82
CA LEU A 215 -0.26 3.52 6.03
C LEU A 215 -1.41 2.52 6.26
N SER A 216 -2.66 3.01 6.30
CA SER A 216 -3.84 2.21 6.66
C SER A 216 -4.02 0.94 5.83
N SER A 217 -3.61 0.95 4.57
CA SER A 217 -3.70 -0.18 3.63
C SER A 217 -2.44 -1.04 3.55
N ALA A 218 -1.30 -0.60 4.11
CA ALA A 218 -0.01 -1.27 3.92
C ALA A 218 0.13 -2.52 4.79
N LYS A 219 -0.46 -2.52 6.00
CA LYS A 219 -0.42 -3.65 6.94
C LYS A 219 1.00 -4.18 7.24
N ILE A 220 2.01 -3.33 7.17
CA ILE A 220 3.41 -3.67 7.42
C ILE A 220 3.67 -3.71 8.92
N ASP A 221 4.51 -4.63 9.37
CA ASP A 221 5.05 -4.67 10.73
C ASP A 221 6.51 -4.17 10.74
N GLY A 222 7.32 -4.59 9.76
CA GLY A 222 8.70 -4.16 9.59
C GLY A 222 9.25 -4.34 8.17
N VAL A 223 10.48 -3.85 7.97
CA VAL A 223 11.24 -4.06 6.74
C VAL A 223 12.73 -4.14 7.03
N CYS A 224 13.41 -5.01 6.29
CA CYS A 224 14.86 -5.09 6.22
C CYS A 224 15.35 -4.90 4.78
N PHE A 225 16.23 -3.93 4.56
CA PHE A 225 16.91 -3.74 3.26
C PHE A 225 18.30 -3.11 3.46
N TRP A 226 19.08 -3.06 2.39
CA TRP A 226 20.44 -2.53 2.43
C TRP A 226 20.62 -1.36 1.47
N LEU A 227 21.16 -0.26 1.99
CA LEU A 227 21.65 0.84 1.17
C LEU A 227 23.02 0.46 0.60
N GLU A 228 23.19 0.61 -0.71
CA GLU A 228 24.45 0.32 -1.44
C GLU A 228 25.03 -1.08 -1.15
N GLY A 229 24.18 -2.05 -0.79
CA GLY A 229 24.59 -3.42 -0.46
C GLY A 229 25.44 -3.57 0.82
N ARG A 230 25.70 -2.51 1.58
CA ARG A 230 26.63 -2.52 2.74
C ARG A 230 26.07 -1.93 4.03
N ALA A 231 25.01 -1.12 3.93
CA ALA A 231 24.44 -0.38 5.04
C ALA A 231 23.03 -0.89 5.35
N PRO A 232 22.84 -1.77 6.36
CA PRO A 232 21.54 -2.32 6.68
C PRO A 232 20.61 -1.27 7.30
N VAL A 233 19.34 -1.36 6.93
CA VAL A 233 18.24 -0.54 7.42
C VAL A 233 17.17 -1.46 7.97
N ILE A 234 16.69 -1.15 9.17
CA ILE A 234 15.51 -1.75 9.76
C ILE A 234 14.48 -0.64 9.95
N GLY A 235 13.35 -0.75 9.25
CA GLY A 235 12.18 0.09 9.46
C GLY A 235 11.12 -0.68 10.25
N MET A 236 10.50 -0.05 11.25
CA MET A 236 9.38 -0.66 11.97
C MET A 236 8.15 0.25 11.94
N SER A 237 6.98 -0.34 11.76
CA SER A 237 5.74 0.44 11.63
C SER A 237 5.05 0.75 12.96
N LEU A 238 5.35 -0.06 13.98
CA LEU A 238 4.63 -0.10 15.26
C LEU A 238 3.10 -0.19 15.09
N ARG A 239 2.64 -0.84 14.01
CA ARG A 239 1.21 -1.08 13.74
C ARG A 239 0.48 -1.62 14.99
N PHE A 240 1.14 -2.52 15.70
CA PHE A 240 0.75 -2.95 17.03
C PHE A 240 1.72 -2.38 18.06
N ASP A 241 1.31 -1.28 18.69
CA ASP A 241 2.03 -0.64 19.80
C ASP A 241 1.93 -1.48 21.08
N ARG A 242 2.60 -2.62 21.08
CA ARG A 242 2.63 -3.59 22.18
C ARG A 242 4.04 -4.15 22.33
N ILE A 243 4.48 -4.32 23.57
CA ILE A 243 5.83 -4.75 23.91
C ILE A 243 6.19 -6.13 23.33
N ASP A 244 5.25 -7.07 23.31
CA ASP A 244 5.46 -8.40 22.74
C ASP A 244 5.72 -8.34 21.23
N ASN A 245 4.86 -7.61 20.51
CA ASN A 245 4.99 -7.43 19.07
C ASN A 245 6.27 -6.68 18.72
N PHE A 246 6.57 -5.59 19.42
CA PHE A 246 7.78 -4.81 19.20
C PHE A 246 9.06 -5.65 19.28
N TRP A 247 9.24 -6.40 20.37
CA TRP A 247 10.46 -7.20 20.53
C TRP A 247 10.53 -8.37 19.55
N PHE A 248 9.39 -8.96 19.18
CA PHE A 248 9.33 -10.01 18.17
C PHE A 248 9.77 -9.47 16.81
N VAL A 249 9.12 -8.41 16.32
CA VAL A 249 9.43 -7.80 15.01
C VAL A 249 10.86 -7.28 14.98
N LEU A 250 11.32 -6.55 16.00
CA LEU A 250 12.70 -6.07 16.06
C LEU A 250 13.71 -7.21 15.91
N ARG A 251 13.51 -8.31 16.63
CA ARG A 251 14.42 -9.45 16.56
C ARG A 251 14.36 -10.17 15.22
N HIS A 252 13.17 -10.26 14.62
CA HIS A 252 12.96 -10.82 13.27
C HIS A 252 13.80 -10.07 12.24
N GLU A 253 13.67 -8.74 12.21
CA GLU A 253 14.44 -7.87 11.30
C GLU A 253 15.96 -7.95 11.56
N ILE A 254 16.38 -8.05 12.83
CA ILE A 254 17.79 -8.27 13.17
C ILE A 254 18.30 -9.60 12.60
N GLU A 255 17.47 -10.65 12.57
CA GLU A 255 17.89 -11.92 11.96
C GLU A 255 18.11 -11.76 10.46
N HIS A 256 17.21 -11.06 9.76
CA HIS A 256 17.38 -10.76 8.35
C HIS A 256 18.71 -10.05 8.07
N VAL A 257 19.06 -9.03 8.87
CA VAL A 257 20.35 -8.35 8.76
C VAL A 257 21.53 -9.30 9.04
N LEU A 258 21.44 -10.17 10.06
CA LEU A 258 22.51 -11.11 10.41
C LEU A 258 22.73 -12.22 9.37
N GLN A 259 21.67 -12.59 8.65
CA GLN A 259 21.71 -13.58 7.56
C GLN A 259 22.02 -12.94 6.19
N GLY A 260 22.13 -11.60 6.12
CA GLY A 260 22.38 -10.89 4.87
C GLY A 260 21.16 -10.84 3.93
N HIS A 261 19.97 -11.13 4.43
CA HIS A 261 18.73 -10.91 3.68
C HIS A 261 18.53 -9.40 3.49
N GLY A 262 17.73 -9.00 2.50
CA GLY A 262 17.55 -7.58 2.21
C GLY A 262 18.56 -6.97 1.23
N GLN A 263 19.64 -7.70 0.89
CA GLN A 263 20.75 -7.17 0.06
C GLN A 263 20.43 -7.11 -1.43
N LYS A 264 19.72 -8.12 -1.95
CA LYS A 264 19.26 -8.17 -3.34
C LYS A 264 17.91 -7.47 -3.53
N GLY A 265 17.09 -7.50 -2.48
CA GLY A 265 15.73 -7.01 -2.46
C GLY A 265 15.26 -6.71 -1.06
N ALA A 266 14.41 -5.70 -0.86
CA ALA A 266 13.83 -5.42 0.44
C ALA A 266 12.97 -6.61 0.93
N MET A 267 13.16 -6.99 2.19
CA MET A 267 12.32 -7.97 2.91
C MET A 267 11.20 -7.20 3.60
N LEU A 268 9.99 -7.28 3.05
CA LEU A 268 8.82 -6.59 3.58
C LEU A 268 7.96 -7.56 4.39
N ASP A 269 7.89 -7.32 5.69
CA ASP A 269 7.13 -8.14 6.61
C ASP A 269 5.73 -7.59 6.83
N ALA A 270 4.73 -8.30 6.30
CA ALA A 270 3.32 -7.97 6.43
C ALA A 270 2.55 -9.07 7.16
N GLU A 271 1.85 -8.69 8.23
CA GLU A 271 1.00 -9.58 9.04
C GLU A 271 1.76 -10.69 9.80
N LEU A 272 2.81 -10.31 10.55
CA LEU A 272 3.58 -11.24 11.41
C LEU A 272 2.76 -11.84 12.58
N GLU A 273 1.52 -11.38 12.82
CA GLU A 273 0.63 -11.92 13.86
C GLU A 273 -0.31 -13.05 13.41
N LYS A 274 -0.58 -13.21 12.11
CA LYS A 274 -1.56 -14.20 11.60
C LYS A 274 -0.86 -15.34 10.85
N ASP A 275 -1.63 -16.32 10.38
CA ASP A 275 -1.26 -17.66 9.86
C ASP A 275 -0.06 -17.76 8.87
N ARG A 276 0.55 -16.64 8.46
CA ARG A 276 1.80 -16.55 7.70
C ARG A 276 3.07 -16.51 8.55
N ALA A 277 2.98 -16.39 9.87
CA ALA A 277 4.13 -16.53 10.78
C ALA A 277 4.47 -18.01 11.11
N GLY A 278 3.93 -18.98 10.37
CA GLY A 278 4.11 -20.40 10.63
C GLY A 278 5.39 -21.00 10.02
N THR A 279 5.65 -22.27 10.30
CA THR A 279 6.67 -23.09 9.60
C THR A 279 6.04 -23.93 8.49
N GLY A 280 4.98 -23.40 7.85
CA GLY A 280 4.22 -24.11 6.83
C GLY A 280 5.02 -24.30 5.53
N PRO A 281 4.71 -25.31 4.72
CA PRO A 281 5.47 -25.68 3.52
C PRO A 281 5.46 -24.63 2.38
N GLY A 282 4.85 -23.46 2.58
CA GLY A 282 4.79 -22.35 1.61
C GLY A 282 5.46 -21.05 2.07
N ILE A 283 6.20 -21.07 3.18
CA ILE A 283 6.90 -19.90 3.72
C ILE A 283 8.37 -20.00 3.31
N ALA A 284 8.93 -18.88 2.83
CA ALA A 284 10.33 -18.80 2.42
C ALA A 284 11.25 -19.19 3.59
N GLU A 285 12.37 -19.85 3.30
CA GLU A 285 13.30 -20.30 4.35
C GLU A 285 13.84 -19.12 5.16
N GLU A 286 14.05 -17.99 4.48
CA GLU A 286 14.46 -16.72 5.08
C GLU A 286 13.53 -16.28 6.23
N GLU A 287 12.22 -16.34 5.98
CA GLU A 287 11.17 -16.00 6.95
C GLU A 287 11.09 -16.99 8.10
N ARG A 288 11.27 -18.28 7.80
CA ARG A 288 11.24 -19.33 8.81
C ARG A 288 12.37 -19.15 9.83
N VAL A 289 13.58 -18.85 9.35
CA VAL A 289 14.77 -18.62 10.19
C VAL A 289 14.57 -17.38 11.07
N ALA A 290 14.08 -16.27 10.50
CA ALA A 290 13.83 -15.03 11.24
C ALA A 290 12.75 -15.18 12.32
N ASN A 291 11.62 -15.82 11.97
CA ASN A 291 10.55 -16.11 12.91
C ASN A 291 11.00 -17.00 14.08
N GLN A 292 11.77 -18.05 13.78
CA GLN A 292 12.32 -18.94 14.81
C GLN A 292 13.27 -18.18 15.75
N ALA A 293 14.15 -17.36 15.18
CA ALA A 293 15.10 -16.56 15.94
C ALA A 293 14.39 -15.54 16.86
N ALA A 294 13.32 -14.90 16.38
CA ALA A 294 12.49 -13.99 17.15
C ALA A 294 11.74 -14.69 18.30
N GLN A 295 11.15 -15.86 18.03
CA GLN A 295 10.47 -16.65 19.04
C GLN A 295 11.41 -17.06 20.18
N GLU A 296 12.55 -17.68 19.84
CA GLU A 296 13.52 -18.15 20.84
C GLU A 296 14.14 -17.00 21.65
N PHE A 297 14.37 -15.87 21.00
CA PHE A 297 14.87 -14.68 21.67
C PHE A 297 13.86 -14.10 22.64
N CYS A 298 12.56 -14.09 22.31
CA CYS A 298 11.52 -13.61 23.22
C CYS A 298 11.37 -14.53 24.43
N VAL A 299 11.04 -15.80 24.18
CA VAL A 299 10.89 -16.82 25.22
C VAL A 299 11.42 -18.14 24.67
N PRO A 300 12.45 -18.74 25.31
CA PRO A 300 12.95 -20.04 24.88
C PRO A 300 11.83 -21.08 24.81
N SER A 301 11.69 -21.76 23.67
CA SER A 301 10.53 -22.63 23.42
C SER A 301 10.41 -23.75 24.44
N ASN A 302 11.54 -24.33 24.87
CA ASN A 302 11.57 -25.36 25.91
C ASN A 302 10.97 -24.89 27.25
N LEU A 303 11.21 -23.63 27.64
CA LEU A 303 10.65 -23.04 28.86
C LEU A 303 9.16 -22.77 28.69
N MET A 304 8.76 -22.25 27.52
CA MET A 304 7.35 -22.00 27.22
C MET A 304 6.55 -23.30 27.15
N ASP A 305 7.07 -24.34 26.50
CA ASP A 305 6.46 -25.67 26.41
C ASP A 305 6.25 -26.26 27.81
N ALA A 306 7.28 -26.21 28.67
CA ALA A 306 7.20 -26.69 30.05
C ALA A 306 6.19 -25.90 30.89
N PHE A 307 6.10 -24.58 30.68
CA PHE A 307 5.10 -23.74 31.33
C PHE A 307 3.68 -24.10 30.90
N VAL A 308 3.44 -24.25 29.59
CA VAL A 308 2.14 -24.65 29.04
C VAL A 308 1.74 -26.04 29.52
N ALA A 309 2.63 -27.02 29.45
CA ALA A 309 2.36 -28.39 29.89
C ALA A 309 1.97 -28.46 31.38
N ARG A 310 2.53 -27.59 32.24
CA ARG A 310 2.25 -27.56 33.67
C ARG A 310 0.96 -26.82 34.04
N LYS A 311 0.57 -25.80 33.25
CA LYS A 311 -0.47 -24.84 33.62
C LYS A 311 -1.74 -24.96 32.77
N ALA A 312 -1.67 -25.55 31.58
CA ALA A 312 -2.84 -25.70 30.73
C ALA A 312 -3.95 -26.52 31.43
N PRO A 313 -5.23 -26.17 31.21
CA PRO A 313 -5.73 -25.06 30.36
C PRO A 313 -5.86 -23.71 31.11
N PHE A 314 -5.57 -23.67 32.41
CA PHE A 314 -5.81 -22.53 33.30
C PHE A 314 -4.52 -21.78 33.65
N PHE A 315 -4.33 -20.64 33.01
CA PHE A 315 -3.19 -19.76 33.25
C PHE A 315 -3.63 -18.64 34.20
N SER A 316 -3.01 -18.54 35.37
CA SER A 316 -3.24 -17.42 36.29
C SER A 316 -2.26 -16.28 36.02
N GLU A 317 -2.68 -15.05 36.33
CA GLU A 317 -1.82 -13.86 36.21
C GLU A 317 -0.54 -13.99 37.04
N ARG A 318 -0.68 -14.49 38.28
CA ARG A 318 0.45 -14.77 39.19
C ARG A 318 1.48 -15.70 38.55
N ASP A 319 1.02 -16.76 37.87
CA ASP A 319 1.91 -17.71 37.22
C ASP A 319 2.62 -17.10 36.01
N LEU A 320 1.91 -16.27 35.23
CA LEU A 320 2.48 -15.55 34.09
C LEU A 320 3.56 -14.56 34.54
N VAL A 321 3.27 -13.74 35.56
CA VAL A 321 4.25 -12.79 36.13
C VAL A 321 5.43 -13.53 36.76
N GLY A 322 5.17 -14.64 37.47
CA GLY A 322 6.22 -15.49 38.03
C GLY A 322 7.13 -16.06 36.95
N PHE A 323 6.56 -16.56 35.85
CA PHE A 323 7.32 -17.08 34.72
C PHE A 323 8.14 -16.00 34.01
N ALA A 324 7.56 -14.81 33.80
CA ALA A 324 8.25 -13.66 33.23
C ALA A 324 9.52 -13.28 34.03
N ARG A 325 9.46 -13.35 35.37
CA ARG A 325 10.63 -13.12 36.25
C ARG A 325 11.71 -14.19 36.09
N VAL A 326 11.33 -15.46 35.93
CA VAL A 326 12.27 -16.57 35.70
C VAL A 326 12.99 -16.40 34.36
N VAL A 327 12.25 -16.06 33.31
CA VAL A 327 12.78 -15.85 31.95
C VAL A 327 13.49 -14.49 31.81
N LYS A 328 13.31 -13.59 32.78
CA LYS A 328 13.82 -12.21 32.81
C LYS A 328 13.34 -11.39 31.61
N VAL A 329 12.03 -11.41 31.38
CA VAL A 329 11.35 -10.59 30.37
C VAL A 329 10.10 -9.95 30.97
N HIS A 330 9.56 -8.95 30.29
CA HIS A 330 8.32 -8.30 30.67
C HIS A 330 7.14 -9.29 30.55
N PRO A 331 6.17 -9.27 31.48
CA PRO A 331 4.97 -10.12 31.43
C PRO A 331 4.24 -10.11 30.09
N GLY A 332 4.18 -8.94 29.44
CA GLY A 332 3.58 -8.78 28.11
C GLY A 332 4.18 -9.70 27.03
N ILE A 333 5.50 -9.94 27.06
CA ILE A 333 6.17 -10.82 26.09
C ILE A 333 5.74 -12.29 26.29
N ILE A 334 5.59 -12.72 27.55
CA ILE A 334 5.01 -14.04 27.86
C ILE A 334 3.56 -14.11 27.39
N ALA A 335 2.77 -13.04 27.66
CA ALA A 335 1.38 -12.96 27.25
C ALA A 335 1.22 -13.13 25.74
N GLY A 336 1.97 -12.39 24.93
CA GLY A 336 1.92 -12.51 23.46
C GLY A 336 2.23 -13.92 22.95
N GLN A 337 3.32 -14.54 23.44
CA GLN A 337 3.68 -15.92 23.10
C GLN A 337 2.60 -16.93 23.51
N LEU A 338 1.99 -16.75 24.69
CA LEU A 338 0.92 -17.61 25.17
C LEU A 338 -0.38 -17.43 24.37
N GLN A 339 -0.76 -16.20 24.04
CA GLN A 339 -1.93 -15.90 23.20
C GLN A 339 -1.80 -16.57 21.84
N ARG A 340 -0.63 -16.44 21.20
CA ARG A 340 -0.34 -17.06 19.91
C ARG A 340 -0.43 -18.59 19.97
N ARG A 341 0.19 -19.21 20.98
CA ARG A 341 0.19 -20.68 21.16
C ARG A 341 -1.19 -21.25 21.47
N THR A 342 -2.05 -20.50 22.15
CA THR A 342 -3.38 -20.96 22.57
C THR A 342 -4.51 -20.48 21.65
N GLY A 343 -4.23 -19.56 20.71
CA GLY A 343 -5.24 -18.88 19.91
C GLY A 343 -6.14 -17.92 20.72
N ARG A 344 -5.79 -17.62 21.97
CA ARG A 344 -6.62 -16.87 22.94
C ARG A 344 -6.12 -15.45 23.15
N TYR A 345 -6.27 -14.60 22.15
CA TYR A 345 -5.85 -13.19 22.13
C TYR A 345 -6.64 -12.27 23.11
N ASP A 346 -7.67 -12.80 23.77
CA ASP A 346 -8.43 -12.14 24.82
C ASP A 346 -7.69 -12.09 26.17
N ARG A 347 -6.70 -12.98 26.40
CA ARG A 347 -6.08 -13.17 27.72
C ARG A 347 -4.92 -12.23 27.99
N PHE A 348 -4.78 -11.73 29.22
CA PHE A 348 -3.62 -10.95 29.68
C PHE A 348 -3.32 -9.66 28.89
N ARG A 349 -4.34 -9.05 28.30
CA ARG A 349 -4.20 -7.81 27.51
C ARG A 349 -3.63 -6.66 28.32
N ASP A 350 -3.90 -6.61 29.62
CA ASP A 350 -3.41 -5.57 30.52
C ASP A 350 -1.88 -5.58 30.70
N HIS A 351 -1.21 -6.69 30.35
CA HIS A 351 0.25 -6.78 30.35
C HIS A 351 0.90 -6.38 29.02
N LEU A 352 0.12 -6.17 27.96
CA LEU A 352 0.63 -5.75 26.65
C LEU A 352 0.91 -4.25 26.65
N ALA A 353 1.95 -3.87 27.39
CA ALA A 353 2.39 -2.49 27.54
C ALA A 353 2.69 -1.85 26.19
N LYS A 354 2.29 -0.59 26.03
CA LYS A 354 2.68 0.25 24.89
C LYS A 354 4.16 0.60 25.00
N VAL A 355 4.82 0.74 23.85
CA VAL A 355 6.25 1.05 23.78
C VAL A 355 6.55 2.30 22.95
N ARG A 356 5.62 2.74 22.08
CA ARG A 356 5.82 3.86 21.17
C ARG A 356 6.26 5.12 21.90
N GLU A 357 5.55 5.52 22.95
CA GLU A 357 5.86 6.76 23.70
C GLU A 357 7.26 6.73 24.31
N THR A 358 7.76 5.54 24.64
CA THR A 358 9.10 5.31 25.19
C THR A 358 10.19 5.35 24.13
N ILE A 359 9.96 4.71 22.98
CA ILE A 359 11.00 4.58 21.93
C ILE A 359 11.08 5.79 21.01
N SER A 360 9.93 6.42 20.71
CA SER A 360 9.82 7.51 19.75
C SER A 360 10.75 8.70 20.01
N PRO A 361 11.00 9.15 21.26
CA PRO A 361 11.93 10.26 21.51
C PRO A 361 13.38 10.00 21.10
N ASN A 362 13.79 8.73 21.01
CA ASN A 362 15.18 8.33 20.77
C ASN A 362 15.41 7.77 19.36
N ALA A 363 14.37 7.67 18.53
CA ALA A 363 14.45 7.11 17.19
C ALA A 363 14.19 8.20 16.13
N MET A 364 14.81 8.05 14.95
CA MET A 364 14.33 8.74 13.77
C MET A 364 12.93 8.23 13.43
N LYS A 365 11.95 9.13 13.37
CA LYS A 365 10.53 8.77 13.22
C LYS A 365 9.78 9.65 12.24
N ASP A 366 8.77 9.06 11.60
CA ASP A 366 7.82 9.74 10.74
C ASP A 366 6.39 9.21 10.99
N GLY A 367 5.44 10.11 11.17
CA GLY A 367 4.07 9.79 11.60
C GLY A 367 3.79 10.16 13.07
N TRP A 368 2.58 9.85 13.53
CA TRP A 368 2.06 10.22 14.86
C TRP A 368 2.11 11.73 15.17
N GLY A 369 2.07 12.57 14.14
CA GLY A 369 2.17 14.02 14.23
C GLY A 369 3.57 14.57 13.98
N ASP A 370 4.58 13.71 13.88
CA ASP A 370 5.95 14.08 13.48
C ASP A 370 6.14 13.87 11.97
N VAL A 371 6.93 14.74 11.33
CA VAL A 371 7.39 14.56 9.95
C VAL A 371 8.91 14.49 10.01
N ALA A 372 9.49 13.38 9.55
CA ALA A 372 10.94 13.26 9.55
C ALA A 372 11.56 14.29 8.58
N PRO A 373 12.56 15.07 9.01
CA PRO A 373 13.33 15.88 8.08
C PRO A 373 14.09 14.92 7.18
N VAL A 374 13.89 15.07 5.88
CA VAL A 374 14.72 14.44 4.86
C VAL A 374 15.36 15.57 4.08
N ASP A 375 16.68 15.55 3.99
CA ASP A 375 17.42 16.55 3.23
C ASP A 375 17.23 16.24 1.74
N PHE A 376 16.94 17.30 0.98
CA PHE A 376 16.58 17.21 -0.44
C PHE A 376 17.80 17.24 -1.36
#